data_AF-A0A7C5IK40-F1
#
_entry.id   AF-A0A7C5IK40-F1
#
_cell.length_a   1.000
_cell.length_b   1.000
_cell.length_c   1.000
_cell.angle_alpha   90.00
_cell.angle_beta   90.00
_cell.angle_gamma   90.00
#
_symmetry.space_group_name_H-M   'P 1'
#
loop_
_entity.id
_entity.type
_entity.pdbx_description
1 polymer ?
#
loop_
_entity_poly.entity_id
_entity_poly.type
_entity_poly.pdbx_seq_one_letter_code
_entity_poly.pdbx_strand_id
1 'polypeptide(L)'
;METITNFDIVYDTNNTGFLKESLISFYFKGINPEEVLMITNDFARNSISVKVEKVISNSVELRIKSFELSNFKTPAFYLRGKQNGLVKEFFVPEIEIKSSPRILSITNKKPVEEIFGFFDPLPYVLILIVILTGVAGFFLFKFFRNKKDKTLKEFEIDPLSEFIENLEKIEKIQLNEKNYKEIFSEISEALRRFLERKLNFNALEMTSSEIILYLKYESREVSEDVIKNIDEILKITDRVKFAKYFPSSYEKDVCLKKAMEIAKSYKNQSPIGTEKEGA
;
A
#
# COMPACT_ATOMS: atom_id res chain seq x y z
N MET A 1 15.27 78.45 26.12
CA MET A 1 14.49 77.48 25.33
C MET A 1 13.15 77.27 26.01
N GLU A 2 12.06 77.53 25.30
CA GLU A 2 10.71 77.30 25.79
C GLU A 2 10.23 75.92 25.27
N THR A 3 9.64 75.10 26.14
CA THR A 3 9.03 73.82 25.72
C THR A 3 7.62 74.09 25.22
N ILE A 4 7.29 73.66 23.99
CA ILE A 4 5.93 73.80 23.47
C ILE A 4 5.06 72.72 24.09
N THR A 5 3.98 73.13 24.74
CA THR A 5 2.94 72.22 25.26
C THR A 5 1.61 72.37 24.52
N ASN A 6 1.47 73.40 23.67
CA ASN A 6 0.23 73.76 22.98
C ASN A 6 0.35 73.56 21.47
N PHE A 7 0.30 72.31 21.03
CA PHE A 7 0.26 71.94 19.62
C PHE A 7 -0.68 70.75 19.41
N ASP A 8 -1.29 70.66 18.23
CA ASP A 8 -2.18 69.57 17.87
C ASP A 8 -1.43 68.60 16.94
N ILE A 9 -1.60 67.29 17.14
CA ILE A 9 -1.03 66.27 16.26
C ILE A 9 -2.16 65.61 15.46
N VAL A 10 -1.99 65.55 14.15
CA VAL A 10 -2.88 64.82 13.25
C VAL A 10 -2.10 63.70 12.58
N TYR A 11 -2.63 62.47 12.63
CA TYR A 11 -2.04 61.30 11.99
C TYR A 11 -3.13 60.32 11.52
N ASP A 12 -2.84 59.55 10.47
CA ASP A 12 -3.76 58.54 9.93
C ASP A 12 -3.64 57.22 10.72
N THR A 13 -4.63 56.90 11.54
CA THR A 13 -4.66 55.67 12.35
C THR A 13 -4.61 54.38 11.52
N ASN A 14 -5.02 54.41 10.25
CA ASN A 14 -5.01 53.21 9.39
C ASN A 14 -3.63 52.93 8.80
N ASN A 15 -2.82 53.98 8.59
CA ASN A 15 -1.48 53.92 8.02
C ASN A 15 -0.36 54.07 9.06
N THR A 16 -0.72 54.17 10.34
CA THR A 16 0.22 54.28 11.45
C THR A 16 0.42 52.92 12.13
N GLY A 17 1.64 52.36 12.07
CA GLY A 17 1.97 51.09 12.73
C GLY A 17 3.24 50.43 12.19
N PHE A 18 3.48 49.18 12.62
CA PHE A 18 4.68 48.41 12.28
C PHE A 18 4.94 48.35 10.77
N LEU A 19 6.13 48.80 10.36
CA LEU A 19 6.65 48.88 8.99
C LEU A 19 5.85 49.75 8.01
N LYS A 20 4.85 50.50 8.48
CA LYS A 20 4.11 51.45 7.65
C LYS A 20 4.70 52.84 7.74
N GLU A 21 4.67 53.56 6.62
CA GLU A 21 5.00 54.99 6.58
C GLU A 21 3.73 55.78 6.86
N SER A 22 3.76 56.57 7.94
CA SER A 22 2.69 57.49 8.32
C SER A 22 3.18 58.93 8.22
N LEU A 23 2.33 59.81 7.70
CA LEU A 23 2.52 61.25 7.79
C LEU A 23 1.92 61.74 9.10
N ILE A 24 2.74 62.42 9.90
CA ILE A 24 2.34 63.01 11.17
C ILE A 24 2.53 64.52 11.04
N SER A 25 1.42 65.25 11.17
CA SER A 25 1.38 66.70 11.06
C SER A 25 1.26 67.33 12.45
N PHE A 26 2.24 68.16 12.80
CA PHE A 26 2.28 68.95 14.02
C PHE A 26 1.79 70.36 13.71
N TYR A 27 0.72 70.81 14.37
CA TYR A 27 0.16 72.14 14.21
C TYR A 27 0.46 73.02 15.42
N PHE A 28 1.18 74.12 15.21
CA PHE A 28 1.61 75.03 16.27
C PHE A 28 0.71 76.26 16.35
N LYS A 29 0.19 76.57 17.55
CA LYS A 29 -0.67 77.74 17.77
C LYS A 29 0.18 79.00 17.97
N GLY A 30 0.10 79.95 17.04
CA GLY A 30 0.77 81.26 17.14
C GLY A 30 2.28 81.24 16.87
N ILE A 31 2.81 80.16 16.28
CA ILE A 31 4.22 80.01 15.91
C ILE A 31 4.28 79.66 14.43
N ASN A 32 5.06 80.43 13.67
CA ASN A 32 5.33 80.13 12.26
C ASN A 32 6.67 79.38 12.16
N PRO A 33 6.67 78.08 11.85
CA PRO A 33 7.89 77.30 11.78
C PRO A 33 8.73 77.68 10.55
N GLU A 34 10.04 77.80 10.73
CA GLU A 34 11.00 78.06 9.63
C GLU A 34 11.91 76.86 9.41
N GLU A 35 12.41 76.25 10.49
CA GLU A 35 13.37 75.16 10.43
C GLU A 35 13.15 74.15 11.57
N VAL A 36 13.35 72.88 11.25
CA VAL A 36 13.27 71.76 12.20
C VAL A 36 14.66 71.22 12.43
N LEU A 37 15.16 71.35 13.65
CA LEU A 37 16.45 70.84 14.09
C LEU A 37 16.21 69.55 14.88
N MET A 38 16.44 68.41 14.22
CA MET A 38 16.26 67.08 14.82
C MET A 38 17.33 66.83 15.88
N ILE A 39 16.93 66.45 17.09
CA ILE A 39 17.85 66.19 18.20
C ILE A 39 18.47 64.80 18.06
N THR A 40 17.69 63.83 17.57
CA THR A 40 18.12 62.45 17.37
C THR A 40 17.44 61.85 16.14
N ASN A 41 18.22 61.53 15.11
CA ASN A 41 17.84 60.52 14.12
C ASN A 41 18.47 59.17 14.50
N ASP A 42 18.38 58.83 15.79
CA ASP A 42 18.98 57.60 16.30
C ASP A 42 17.95 56.49 16.26
N PHE A 43 17.97 55.74 15.15
CA PHE A 43 17.17 54.54 14.97
C PHE A 43 17.31 53.58 16.17
N ALA A 44 18.48 53.53 16.81
CA ALA A 44 18.77 52.61 17.90
C ALA A 44 17.99 52.91 19.20
N ARG A 45 17.49 54.14 19.39
CA ARG A 45 16.80 54.53 20.62
C ARG A 45 15.28 54.42 20.52
N ASN A 46 14.73 54.85 19.38
CA ASN A 46 13.29 55.06 19.26
C ASN A 46 12.63 54.11 18.26
N SER A 47 13.37 53.18 17.63
CA SER A 47 12.85 52.21 16.66
C SER A 47 12.00 52.86 15.54
N ILE A 48 12.33 54.11 15.18
CA ILE A 48 11.63 54.88 14.15
C ILE A 48 12.63 55.43 13.13
N SER A 49 12.20 55.54 11.88
CA SER A 49 12.89 56.38 10.89
C SER A 49 12.04 57.63 10.64
N VAL A 50 12.66 58.80 10.68
CA VAL A 50 11.98 60.09 10.55
C VAL A 50 12.58 60.90 9.40
N LYS A 51 11.71 61.50 8.59
CA LYS A 51 12.08 62.48 7.57
C LYS A 51 11.16 63.69 7.65
N VAL A 52 11.72 64.89 7.63
CA VAL A 52 10.92 66.12 7.48
C VAL A 52 10.42 66.17 6.03
N GLU A 53 9.10 66.11 5.84
CA GLU A 53 8.49 66.13 4.52
C GLU A 53 8.22 67.58 4.09
N LYS A 54 7.62 68.38 4.98
CA LYS A 54 7.24 69.76 4.68
C LYS A 54 7.18 70.62 5.93
N VAL A 55 7.55 71.89 5.77
CA VAL A 55 7.36 72.95 6.78
C VAL A 55 6.48 74.02 6.15
N ILE A 56 5.32 74.28 6.76
CA ILE A 56 4.31 75.23 6.30
C ILE A 56 4.07 76.25 7.42
N SER A 57 3.52 77.40 7.08
CA SER A 57 3.32 78.59 7.93
C SER A 57 2.79 78.35 9.35
N ASN A 58 2.18 77.21 9.67
CA ASN A 58 1.78 76.83 11.03
C ASN A 58 1.92 75.33 11.33
N SER A 59 2.56 74.56 10.44
CA SER A 59 2.65 73.11 10.59
C SER A 59 3.97 72.52 10.11
N VAL A 60 4.34 71.41 10.74
CA VAL A 60 5.47 70.57 10.32
C VAL A 60 4.93 69.18 10.03
N GLU A 61 5.20 68.68 8.83
CA GLU A 61 4.85 67.33 8.42
C GLU A 61 6.09 66.43 8.47
N LEU A 62 6.03 65.40 9.30
CA LEU A 62 7.06 64.38 9.42
C LEU A 62 6.56 63.07 8.83
N ARG A 63 7.35 62.48 7.93
CA ARG A 63 7.19 61.10 7.50
C ARG A 63 7.89 60.20 8.51
N ILE A 64 7.12 59.39 9.22
CA ILE A 64 7.60 58.50 10.28
C ILE A 64 7.26 57.07 9.91
N LYS A 65 8.25 56.18 10.01
CA LYS A 65 8.07 54.73 9.92
C LYS A 65 8.44 54.10 11.25
N SER A 66 7.49 53.39 11.86
CA SER A 66 7.69 52.71 13.14
C SER A 66 8.05 51.25 12.94
N PHE A 67 8.97 50.75 13.76
CA PHE A 67 9.36 49.33 13.86
C PHE A 67 8.87 48.70 15.16
N GLU A 68 8.04 49.41 15.93
CA GLU A 68 7.35 48.89 17.12
C GLU A 68 5.99 48.28 16.75
N LEU A 69 5.64 47.18 17.41
CA LEU A 69 4.39 46.43 17.18
C LEU A 69 3.15 47.05 17.86
N SER A 70 3.36 47.94 18.84
CA SER A 70 2.31 48.52 19.68
C SER A 70 2.38 50.04 19.66
N ASN A 71 2.79 50.66 20.76
CA ASN A 71 2.94 52.11 20.84
C ASN A 71 4.34 52.50 20.38
N PHE A 72 4.47 53.67 19.76
CA PHE A 72 5.77 54.26 19.47
C PHE A 72 5.76 55.74 19.88
N LYS A 73 6.94 56.28 20.17
CA LYS A 73 7.10 57.69 20.53
C LYS A 73 7.51 58.50 19.31
N THR A 74 6.94 59.70 19.15
CA THR A 74 7.43 60.66 18.17
C THR A 74 8.82 61.16 18.56
N PRO A 75 9.66 61.59 17.61
CA PRO A 75 10.96 62.18 17.93
C PRO A 75 10.78 63.50 18.68
N ALA A 76 11.68 63.79 19.62
CA ALA A 76 11.86 65.14 20.12
C ALA A 76 12.70 65.94 19.13
N PHE A 77 12.32 67.20 18.91
CA PHE A 77 13.04 68.09 18.02
C PHE A 77 12.97 69.54 18.49
N TYR A 78 13.95 70.33 18.07
CA TYR A 78 13.89 71.77 18.22
C TYR A 78 13.23 72.39 16.99
N LEU A 79 12.31 73.30 17.23
CA LEU A 79 11.64 74.08 16.21
C LEU A 79 12.15 75.51 16.28
N ARG A 80 12.76 75.98 15.19
CA ARG A 80 13.08 77.40 15.03
C ARG A 80 11.92 78.05 14.27
N GLY A 81 11.32 79.06 14.87
CA GLY A 81 10.16 79.73 14.28
C GLY A 81 9.96 81.14 14.81
N LYS A 82 9.07 81.89 14.14
CA LYS A 82 8.69 83.25 14.53
C LYS A 82 7.45 83.23 15.40
N GLN A 83 7.54 83.88 16.55
CA GLN A 83 6.42 84.15 17.45
C GLN A 83 6.38 85.66 17.72
N ASN A 84 5.26 86.31 17.39
CA ASN A 84 5.11 87.78 17.51
C ASN A 84 6.25 88.58 16.83
N GLY A 85 6.76 88.08 15.70
CA GLY A 85 7.84 88.73 14.94
C GLY A 85 9.27 88.44 15.42
N LEU A 86 9.45 87.79 16.57
CA LEU A 86 10.77 87.38 17.08
C LEU A 86 11.06 85.92 16.74
N VAL A 87 12.28 85.66 16.24
CA VAL A 87 12.76 84.29 16.00
C VAL A 87 13.17 83.68 17.33
N LYS A 88 12.56 82.55 17.68
CA LYS A 88 12.85 81.78 18.90
C LYS A 88 13.06 80.31 18.55
N GLU A 89 13.78 79.63 19.43
CA GLU A 89 13.92 78.17 19.42
C GLU A 89 13.04 77.56 20.49
N PHE A 90 12.23 76.59 20.06
CA PHE A 90 11.28 75.89 20.89
C PHE A 90 11.60 74.41 20.93
N PHE A 91 11.42 73.77 22.07
CA PHE A 91 11.57 72.32 22.21
C PHE A 91 10.22 71.63 22.07
N VAL A 92 10.12 70.66 21.15
CA VAL A 92 8.96 69.79 20.96
C VAL A 92 9.28 68.43 21.59
N PRO A 93 8.57 68.03 22.65
CA PRO A 93 8.84 66.77 23.35
C PRO A 93 8.34 65.55 22.58
N GLU A 94 8.83 64.37 22.97
CA GLU A 94 8.32 63.08 22.48
C GLU A 94 6.89 62.83 22.98
N ILE A 95 6.03 62.32 22.10
CA ILE A 95 4.65 61.94 22.42
C ILE A 95 4.42 60.49 22.05
N GLU A 96 3.80 59.73 22.95
CA GLU A 96 3.42 58.34 22.70
C GLU A 96 2.17 58.26 21.82
N ILE A 97 2.31 57.64 20.66
CA ILE A 97 1.21 57.34 19.74
C ILE A 97 0.82 55.88 19.94
N LYS A 98 -0.46 55.66 20.29
CA LYS A 98 -1.04 54.31 20.42
C LYS A 98 -1.41 53.77 19.04
N SER A 99 -0.73 52.73 18.58
CA SER A 99 -1.20 51.95 17.42
C SER A 99 -2.14 50.86 17.93
N SER A 100 -3.30 50.71 17.31
CA SER A 100 -4.16 49.56 17.57
C SER A 100 -3.52 48.33 16.93
N PRO A 101 -3.16 47.28 17.70
CA PRO A 101 -2.57 46.08 17.12
C PRO A 101 -3.60 45.44 16.17
N ARG A 102 -3.27 45.38 14.88
CA ARG A 102 -4.05 44.60 13.93
C ARG A 102 -3.67 43.14 14.16
N ILE A 103 -4.44 42.42 14.97
CA ILE A 103 -4.26 40.98 15.16
C ILE A 103 -4.50 40.30 13.81
N LEU A 104 -3.42 39.97 13.11
CA LEU A 104 -3.45 39.14 11.92
C LEU A 104 -3.42 37.69 12.39
N SER A 105 -4.59 37.09 12.59
CA SER A 105 -4.71 35.64 12.81
C SER A 105 -4.38 34.90 11.54
N ILE A 106 -3.11 34.62 11.30
CA ILE A 106 -2.68 33.68 10.27
C ILE A 106 -2.82 32.28 10.86
N THR A 107 -3.93 31.62 10.53
CA THR A 107 -4.24 30.27 11.00
C THR A 107 -4.05 29.29 9.84
N ASN A 108 -3.17 28.30 10.02
CA ASN A 108 -3.02 27.13 9.13
C ASN A 108 -4.10 26.05 9.39
N LYS A 109 -5.23 26.42 9.98
CA LYS A 109 -6.36 25.49 10.09
C LYS A 109 -7.11 25.58 8.77
N LYS A 110 -6.87 24.58 7.91
CA LYS A 110 -7.94 24.14 7.01
C LYS A 110 -9.22 24.04 7.85
N PRO A 111 -10.40 24.45 7.34
CA PRO A 111 -11.64 24.07 8.00
C PRO A 111 -11.54 22.57 8.27
N VAL A 112 -11.74 22.18 9.52
CA VAL A 112 -11.96 20.76 9.83
C VAL A 112 -13.32 20.48 9.21
N GLU A 113 -13.31 20.14 7.92
CA GLU A 113 -14.44 19.49 7.29
C GLU A 113 -14.77 18.30 8.20
N GLU A 114 -16.01 18.25 8.68
CA GLU A 114 -16.51 17.14 9.47
C GLU A 114 -16.20 15.86 8.71
N ILE A 115 -15.21 15.14 9.20
CA ILE A 115 -14.74 13.91 8.59
C ILE A 115 -15.85 12.91 8.91
N PHE A 116 -16.64 12.53 7.91
CA PHE A 116 -17.77 11.59 7.98
C PHE A 116 -19.12 12.23 8.31
N GLY A 117 -19.75 12.79 7.27
CA GLY A 117 -21.19 12.99 7.26
C GLY A 117 -21.90 11.64 7.35
N PHE A 118 -23.08 11.59 7.98
CA PHE A 118 -23.88 10.37 8.16
C PHE A 118 -24.23 9.64 6.84
N PHE A 119 -24.03 10.31 5.70
CA PHE A 119 -24.22 9.78 4.34
C PHE A 119 -22.93 9.59 3.55
N ASP A 120 -21.75 9.64 4.19
CA ASP A 120 -20.51 9.36 3.47
C ASP A 120 -20.53 7.92 2.95
N PRO A 121 -20.42 7.69 1.64
CA PRO A 121 -20.52 6.35 1.05
C PRO A 121 -19.30 5.49 1.40
N LEU A 122 -18.19 6.11 1.80
CA LEU A 122 -16.91 5.46 2.15
C LEU A 122 -17.03 4.30 3.15
N PRO A 123 -17.62 4.45 4.34
CA PRO A 123 -17.83 3.33 5.27
C PRO A 123 -18.69 2.21 4.67
N TYR A 124 -19.74 2.55 3.93
CA TYR A 124 -20.62 1.55 3.29
C TYR A 124 -19.89 0.79 2.18
N VAL A 125 -19.06 1.47 1.39
CA VAL A 125 -18.20 0.86 0.36
C VAL A 125 -17.15 -0.04 1.01
N LEU A 126 -16.55 0.37 2.13
CA LEU A 126 -15.57 -0.43 2.86
C LEU A 126 -16.21 -1.72 3.42
N ILE A 127 -17.41 -1.61 4.01
CA ILE A 127 -18.19 -2.77 4.47
C ILE A 127 -18.53 -3.70 3.31
N LEU A 128 -18.95 -3.15 2.18
CA LEU A 128 -19.26 -3.93 0.97
C LEU A 128 -18.02 -4.69 0.47
N ILE A 129 -16.84 -4.06 0.48
CA ILE A 129 -15.56 -4.70 0.10
C ILE A 129 -15.21 -5.83 1.07
N VAL A 130 -15.40 -5.63 2.38
CA VAL A 130 -15.15 -6.68 3.39
C VAL A 130 -16.09 -7.87 3.20
N ILE A 131 -17.37 -7.61 2.90
CA ILE A 131 -18.34 -8.68 2.61
C ILE A 131 -17.98 -9.41 1.33
N LEU A 132 -17.66 -8.69 0.24
CA LEU A 132 -17.28 -9.29 -1.04
C LEU A 132 -16.01 -10.13 -0.93
N THR A 133 -15.00 -9.64 -0.21
CA THR A 133 -13.75 -10.39 0.01
C THR A 133 -13.96 -11.60 0.92
N GLY A 134 -14.81 -11.50 1.95
CA GLY A 134 -15.21 -12.63 2.79
C GLY A 134 -15.96 -13.71 2.00
N VAL A 135 -16.90 -13.31 1.15
CA VAL A 135 -17.65 -14.21 0.26
C VAL A 135 -16.72 -14.85 -0.77
N ALA A 136 -15.87 -14.07 -1.44
CA ALA A 136 -14.88 -14.58 -2.38
C ALA A 136 -13.90 -15.55 -1.68
N GLY A 137 -13.43 -15.22 -0.48
CA GLY A 137 -12.59 -16.09 0.33
C GLY A 137 -13.30 -17.40 0.71
N PHE A 138 -14.57 -17.34 1.10
CA PHE A 138 -15.39 -18.53 1.36
C PHE A 138 -15.59 -19.40 0.12
N PHE A 139 -15.89 -18.80 -1.03
CA PHE A 139 -16.02 -19.52 -2.30
C PHE A 139 -14.70 -20.10 -2.78
N LEU A 140 -13.59 -19.38 -2.64
CA LEU A 140 -12.25 -19.90 -2.95
C LEU A 140 -11.90 -21.05 -2.01
N PHE A 141 -12.11 -20.91 -0.70
CA PHE A 141 -11.91 -21.98 0.27
C PHE A 141 -12.74 -23.21 -0.07
N LYS A 142 -14.04 -23.03 -0.36
CA LYS A 142 -14.93 -24.11 -0.80
C LYS A 142 -14.50 -24.68 -2.16
N PHE A 143 -14.00 -23.88 -3.09
CA PHE A 143 -13.55 -24.34 -4.41
C PHE A 143 -12.25 -25.14 -4.32
N PHE A 144 -11.27 -24.69 -3.53
CA PHE A 144 -10.02 -25.44 -3.31
C PHE A 144 -10.24 -26.69 -2.45
N ARG A 145 -11.15 -26.64 -1.47
CA ARG A 145 -11.56 -27.82 -0.71
C ARG A 145 -12.37 -28.80 -1.57
N ASN A 146 -13.27 -28.31 -2.40
CA ASN A 146 -14.00 -29.13 -3.37
C ASN A 146 -13.12 -29.58 -4.53
N LYS A 147 -11.95 -29.01 -4.81
CA LYS A 147 -10.99 -29.63 -5.74
C LYS A 147 -10.31 -30.86 -5.14
N LYS A 148 -10.27 -30.97 -3.81
CA LYS A 148 -9.88 -32.21 -3.13
C LYS A 148 -11.03 -33.24 -3.09
N ASP A 149 -12.29 -32.78 -3.05
CA ASP A 149 -13.49 -33.65 -2.95
C ASP A 149 -14.32 -33.84 -4.24
N LYS A 150 -14.00 -33.13 -5.31
CA LYS A 150 -14.66 -33.22 -6.62
C LYS A 150 -13.60 -33.46 -7.66
N THR A 151 -13.10 -34.69 -7.66
CA THR A 151 -12.85 -35.36 -8.93
C THR A 151 -14.13 -35.21 -9.74
N LEU A 152 -13.98 -34.54 -10.88
CA LEU A 152 -15.04 -34.36 -11.84
C LEU A 152 -15.57 -35.74 -12.17
N LYS A 153 -16.86 -35.95 -11.87
CA LYS A 153 -17.62 -37.13 -12.29
C LYS A 153 -17.88 -37.03 -13.80
N GLU A 154 -16.79 -36.96 -14.55
CA GLU A 154 -16.74 -36.98 -16.01
C GLU A 154 -16.53 -38.44 -16.36
N PHE A 155 -17.64 -39.20 -16.50
CA PHE A 155 -17.67 -40.63 -16.84
C PHE A 155 -16.33 -41.33 -16.58
N GLU A 156 -15.94 -41.40 -15.30
CA GLU A 156 -14.59 -41.81 -14.97
C GLU A 156 -14.51 -43.29 -15.32
N ILE A 157 -13.84 -43.60 -16.44
CA ILE A 157 -13.58 -44.97 -16.87
C ILE A 157 -13.00 -45.67 -15.66
N ASP A 158 -13.62 -46.75 -15.22
CA ASP A 158 -13.18 -47.50 -14.06
C ASP A 158 -11.66 -47.78 -14.20
N PRO A 159 -10.82 -47.36 -13.23
CA PRO A 159 -9.37 -47.47 -13.35
C PRO A 159 -8.91 -48.88 -13.71
N LEU A 160 -9.62 -49.90 -13.23
CA LEU A 160 -9.35 -51.30 -13.55
C LEU A 160 -9.66 -51.63 -15.02
N SER A 161 -10.79 -51.16 -15.53
CA SER A 161 -11.17 -51.32 -16.93
C SER A 161 -10.18 -50.64 -17.89
N GLU A 162 -9.74 -49.41 -17.59
CA GLU A 162 -8.72 -48.71 -18.38
C GLU A 162 -7.37 -49.43 -18.33
N PHE A 163 -6.96 -49.91 -17.15
CA PHE A 163 -5.73 -50.67 -16.99
C PHE A 163 -5.73 -51.94 -17.85
N ILE A 164 -6.82 -52.71 -17.82
CA ILE A 164 -6.98 -53.91 -18.64
C ILE A 164 -6.93 -53.56 -20.13
N GLU A 165 -7.65 -52.53 -20.57
CA GLU A 165 -7.67 -52.11 -21.98
C GLU A 165 -6.26 -51.74 -22.48
N ASN A 166 -5.49 -51.02 -21.65
CA ASN A 166 -4.11 -50.66 -21.99
C ASN A 166 -3.19 -51.89 -22.09
N LEU A 167 -3.33 -52.85 -21.17
CA LEU A 167 -2.56 -54.10 -21.23
C LEU A 167 -2.88 -54.91 -22.50
N GLU A 168 -4.16 -55.02 -22.87
CA GLU A 168 -4.59 -55.71 -24.10
C GLU A 168 -4.09 -55.03 -25.37
N LYS A 169 -3.99 -53.69 -25.38
CA LYS A 169 -3.36 -52.94 -26.48
C LYS A 169 -1.88 -53.28 -26.59
N ILE A 170 -1.15 -53.24 -25.47
CA ILE A 170 0.29 -53.54 -25.42
C ILE A 170 0.58 -54.99 -25.81
N GLU A 171 -0.28 -55.94 -25.42
CA GLU A 171 -0.15 -57.36 -25.76
C GLU A 171 -0.04 -57.58 -27.27
N LYS A 172 -0.87 -56.89 -28.06
CA LYS A 172 -0.93 -56.99 -29.53
C LYS A 172 0.30 -56.44 -30.26
N ILE A 173 1.13 -55.63 -29.59
CA ILE A 173 2.31 -54.99 -30.20
C ILE A 173 3.50 -55.97 -30.21
N GLN A 174 4.08 -56.27 -31.37
CA GLN A 174 5.29 -57.08 -31.43
C GLN A 174 6.52 -56.32 -30.92
N LEU A 175 7.34 -57.00 -30.10
CA LEU A 175 8.55 -56.43 -29.51
C LEU A 175 9.69 -56.42 -30.54
N ASN A 176 10.24 -55.24 -30.81
CA ASN A 176 11.33 -55.00 -31.76
C ASN A 176 12.40 -54.08 -31.15
N GLU A 177 13.58 -54.02 -31.76
CA GLU A 177 14.70 -53.16 -31.31
C GLU A 177 14.37 -51.66 -31.28
N LYS A 178 13.33 -51.22 -32.00
CA LYS A 178 12.95 -49.80 -32.05
C LYS A 178 11.94 -49.40 -30.97
N ASN A 179 11.08 -50.33 -30.53
CA ASN A 179 9.92 -50.01 -29.66
C ASN A 179 10.02 -50.60 -28.25
N TYR A 180 11.03 -51.42 -27.94
CA TYR A 180 11.12 -52.09 -26.64
C TYR A 180 11.10 -51.12 -25.45
N LYS A 181 11.78 -49.97 -25.53
CA LYS A 181 11.77 -48.99 -24.44
C LYS A 181 10.40 -48.36 -24.23
N GLU A 182 9.71 -48.06 -25.32
CA GLU A 182 8.37 -47.46 -25.30
C GLU A 182 7.37 -48.43 -24.69
N ILE A 183 7.34 -49.69 -25.16
CA ILE A 183 6.46 -50.74 -24.63
C ILE A 183 6.64 -50.92 -23.12
N PHE A 184 7.87 -51.07 -22.63
CA PHE A 184 8.11 -51.23 -21.19
C PHE A 184 7.84 -49.93 -20.42
N SER A 185 7.92 -48.77 -21.08
CA SER A 185 7.48 -47.51 -20.49
C SER A 185 5.98 -47.43 -20.32
N GLU A 186 5.22 -47.81 -21.34
CA GLU A 186 3.76 -47.88 -21.30
C GLU A 186 3.26 -48.87 -20.25
N ILE A 187 3.86 -50.05 -20.13
CA ILE A 187 3.51 -51.02 -19.07
C ILE A 187 3.68 -50.39 -17.68
N SER A 188 4.83 -49.76 -17.47
CA SER A 188 5.19 -49.13 -16.20
C SER A 188 4.27 -47.95 -15.87
N GLU A 189 3.91 -47.16 -16.87
CA GLU A 189 3.02 -46.02 -16.74
C GLU A 189 1.56 -46.44 -16.50
N ALA A 190 1.06 -47.44 -17.24
CA ALA A 190 -0.27 -48.00 -17.03
C ALA A 190 -0.43 -48.55 -15.62
N LEU A 191 0.59 -49.23 -15.09
CA LEU A 191 0.60 -49.72 -13.71
C LEU A 191 0.59 -48.57 -12.70
N ARG A 192 1.45 -47.55 -12.87
CA ARG A 192 1.49 -46.38 -11.97
C ARG A 192 0.16 -45.62 -11.97
N ARG A 193 -0.41 -45.35 -13.15
CA ARG A 193 -1.74 -44.70 -13.29
C ARG A 193 -2.85 -45.49 -12.60
N PHE A 194 -2.85 -46.81 -12.76
CA PHE A 194 -3.79 -47.70 -12.07
C PHE A 194 -3.66 -47.58 -10.55
N LEU A 195 -2.44 -47.68 -10.02
CA LEU A 195 -2.19 -47.58 -8.57
C LEU A 195 -2.56 -46.21 -8.02
N GLU A 196 -2.22 -45.13 -8.73
CA GLU A 196 -2.52 -43.76 -8.34
C GLU A 196 -4.02 -43.52 -8.19
N ARG A 197 -4.81 -43.97 -9.18
CA ARG A 197 -6.27 -43.80 -9.16
C ARG A 197 -6.95 -44.78 -8.21
N LYS A 198 -6.44 -46.00 -8.06
CA LYS A 198 -7.05 -47.02 -7.20
C LYS A 198 -6.79 -46.79 -5.71
N LEU A 199 -5.58 -46.35 -5.36
CA LEU A 199 -5.12 -46.21 -3.98
C LEU A 199 -4.93 -44.73 -3.55
N ASN A 200 -5.23 -43.79 -4.45
CA ASN A 200 -5.27 -42.34 -4.20
C ASN A 200 -3.95 -41.75 -3.64
N PHE A 201 -2.82 -42.12 -4.27
CA PHE A 201 -1.49 -41.58 -3.96
C PHE A 201 -0.72 -41.29 -5.25
N ASN A 202 0.27 -40.39 -5.21
CA ASN A 202 0.93 -39.89 -6.43
C ASN A 202 1.97 -40.86 -7.00
N ALA A 203 1.52 -42.01 -7.54
CA ALA A 203 2.41 -43.08 -7.99
C ALA A 203 3.26 -42.69 -9.21
N LEU A 204 2.78 -41.81 -10.09
CA LEU A 204 3.55 -41.37 -11.26
C LEU A 204 4.81 -40.56 -10.91
N GLU A 205 4.74 -39.77 -9.83
CA GLU A 205 5.85 -38.92 -9.37
C GLU A 205 6.79 -39.64 -8.38
N MET A 206 6.46 -40.87 -8.00
CA MET A 206 7.25 -41.66 -7.06
C MET A 206 8.21 -42.61 -7.76
N THR A 207 9.38 -42.80 -7.15
CA THR A 207 10.32 -43.83 -7.58
C THR A 207 9.75 -45.22 -7.29
N SER A 208 10.19 -46.24 -8.03
CA SER A 208 9.73 -47.62 -7.82
C SER A 208 9.95 -48.11 -6.39
N SER A 209 11.02 -47.67 -5.71
CA SER A 209 11.29 -48.04 -4.32
C SER A 209 10.30 -47.38 -3.35
N GLU A 210 9.94 -46.11 -3.58
CA GLU A 210 8.95 -45.40 -2.77
C GLU A 210 7.55 -45.99 -2.96
N ILE A 211 7.19 -46.39 -4.18
CA ILE A 211 5.91 -47.08 -4.45
C ILE A 211 5.82 -48.37 -3.62
N ILE A 212 6.86 -49.21 -3.65
CA ILE A 212 6.86 -50.46 -2.88
C ILE A 212 6.83 -50.19 -1.37
N LEU A 213 7.52 -49.16 -0.89
CA LEU A 213 7.49 -48.77 0.52
C LEU A 213 6.08 -48.33 0.93
N TYR A 214 5.45 -47.47 0.13
CA TYR A 214 4.08 -47.01 0.37
C TYR A 214 3.09 -48.17 0.41
N LEU A 215 3.17 -49.09 -0.55
CA LEU A 215 2.29 -50.26 -0.60
C LEU A 215 2.46 -51.21 0.60
N LYS A 216 3.66 -51.29 1.20
CA LYS A 216 3.93 -52.16 2.36
C LYS A 216 3.50 -51.54 3.69
N TYR A 217 3.68 -50.24 3.86
CA TYR A 217 3.53 -49.58 5.17
C TYR A 217 2.25 -48.75 5.29
N GLU A 218 1.82 -48.10 4.20
CA GLU A 218 0.69 -47.17 4.21
C GLU A 218 -0.59 -47.82 3.66
N SER A 219 -0.46 -48.74 2.69
CA SER A 219 -1.62 -49.45 2.13
C SER A 219 -1.89 -50.76 2.86
N ARG A 220 -3.00 -50.84 3.61
CA ARG A 220 -3.45 -52.08 4.27
C ARG A 220 -4.35 -52.96 3.39
N GLU A 221 -4.66 -52.51 2.18
CA GLU A 221 -5.66 -53.13 1.29
C GLU A 221 -5.03 -54.02 0.21
N VAL A 222 -3.70 -54.06 0.11
CA VAL A 222 -2.97 -54.79 -0.93
C VAL A 222 -2.30 -56.03 -0.34
N SER A 223 -2.55 -57.20 -0.93
CA SER A 223 -1.91 -58.44 -0.48
C SER A 223 -0.42 -58.48 -0.85
N GLU A 224 0.38 -59.20 -0.05
CA GLU A 224 1.82 -59.34 -0.29
C GLU A 224 2.15 -59.91 -1.68
N ASP A 225 1.33 -60.83 -2.19
CA ASP A 225 1.47 -61.39 -3.54
C ASP A 225 1.30 -60.32 -4.64
N VAL A 226 0.36 -59.39 -4.45
CA VAL A 226 0.14 -58.28 -5.39
C VAL A 226 1.31 -57.31 -5.33
N ILE A 227 1.81 -56.99 -4.13
CA ILE A 227 3.00 -56.13 -3.96
C ILE A 227 4.22 -56.76 -4.64
N LYS A 228 4.40 -58.08 -4.50
CA LYS A 228 5.49 -58.81 -5.17
C LYS A 228 5.39 -58.73 -6.70
N ASN A 229 4.19 -58.89 -7.26
CA ASN A 229 3.98 -58.74 -8.70
C ASN A 229 4.26 -57.30 -9.17
N ILE A 230 3.88 -56.29 -8.41
CA ILE A 230 4.18 -54.87 -8.71
C ILE A 230 5.70 -54.64 -8.70
N ASP A 231 6.40 -55.11 -7.67
CA ASP A 231 7.86 -54.95 -7.51
C ASP A 231 8.62 -55.59 -8.68
N GLU A 232 8.22 -56.80 -9.09
CA GLU A 232 8.85 -57.49 -10.22
C GLU A 232 8.63 -56.76 -11.55
N ILE A 233 7.42 -56.25 -11.83
CA ILE A 233 7.15 -55.46 -13.03
C ILE A 233 8.00 -54.18 -13.04
N LEU A 234 8.00 -53.42 -11.94
CA LEU A 234 8.76 -52.18 -11.84
C LEU A 234 10.25 -52.43 -12.04
N LYS A 235 10.82 -53.47 -11.42
CA LYS A 235 12.22 -53.86 -11.60
C LYS A 235 12.57 -54.20 -13.04
N ILE A 236 11.73 -54.96 -13.74
CA ILE A 236 11.97 -55.30 -15.15
C ILE A 236 11.89 -54.04 -16.01
N THR A 237 10.84 -53.23 -15.84
CA THR A 237 10.66 -52.00 -16.64
C THR A 237 11.77 -50.98 -16.41
N ASP A 238 12.22 -50.79 -15.17
CA ASP A 238 13.32 -49.87 -14.85
C ASP A 238 14.66 -50.36 -15.43
N ARG A 239 14.92 -51.68 -15.40
CA ARG A 239 16.09 -52.26 -16.08
C ARG A 239 16.07 -51.94 -17.58
N VAL A 240 14.94 -52.09 -18.25
CA VAL A 240 14.82 -51.78 -19.69
C VAL A 240 14.97 -50.28 -20.00
N LYS A 241 14.42 -49.41 -19.14
CA LYS A 241 14.50 -47.95 -19.32
C LYS A 241 15.92 -47.42 -19.12
N PHE A 242 16.60 -47.91 -18.08
CA PHE A 242 17.84 -47.29 -17.60
C PHE A 242 19.11 -48.12 -17.88
N ALA A 243 19.03 -49.45 -17.90
CA ALA A 243 20.14 -50.27 -18.37
C ALA A 243 20.06 -50.39 -19.90
N LYS A 244 21.21 -50.39 -20.60
CA LYS A 244 21.28 -50.61 -22.05
C LYS A 244 20.99 -52.08 -22.37
N TYR A 245 19.78 -52.55 -22.02
CA TYR A 245 19.34 -53.92 -22.04
C TYR A 245 18.23 -54.08 -23.06
N PHE A 246 18.38 -55.04 -23.97
CA PHE A 246 17.31 -55.43 -24.88
C PHE A 246 16.55 -56.60 -24.24
N PRO A 247 15.28 -56.40 -23.83
CA PRO A 247 14.50 -57.43 -23.20
C PRO A 247 14.04 -58.49 -24.19
N SER A 248 13.81 -59.69 -23.67
CA SER A 248 13.19 -60.77 -24.44
C SER A 248 11.67 -60.61 -24.51
N SER A 249 11.04 -61.17 -25.54
CA SER A 249 9.56 -61.24 -25.61
C SER A 249 8.98 -61.95 -24.39
N TYR A 250 9.70 -62.93 -23.83
CA TYR A 250 9.30 -63.61 -22.61
C TYR A 250 9.16 -62.65 -21.41
N GLU A 251 10.06 -61.67 -21.25
CA GLU A 251 9.95 -60.69 -20.16
C GLU A 251 8.75 -59.77 -20.34
N LYS A 252 8.42 -59.40 -21.59
CA LYS A 252 7.19 -58.68 -21.90
C LYS A 252 5.98 -59.50 -21.45
N ASP A 253 5.93 -60.78 -21.83
CA ASP A 253 4.82 -61.68 -21.49
C ASP A 253 4.71 -61.89 -19.97
N VAL A 254 5.84 -61.99 -19.26
CA VAL A 254 5.88 -62.06 -17.80
C VAL A 254 5.30 -60.80 -17.16
N CYS A 255 5.70 -59.61 -17.63
CA CYS A 255 5.15 -58.35 -17.14
C CYS A 255 3.63 -58.25 -17.37
N LEU A 256 3.17 -58.57 -18.57
CA LEU A 256 1.74 -58.52 -18.91
C LEU A 256 0.94 -59.53 -18.09
N LYS A 257 1.43 -60.76 -17.95
CA LYS A 257 0.77 -61.79 -17.14
C LYS A 257 0.62 -61.34 -15.69
N LYS A 258 1.68 -60.80 -15.09
CA LYS A 258 1.65 -60.27 -13.71
C LYS A 258 0.72 -59.08 -13.56
N ALA A 259 0.74 -58.16 -14.52
CA ALA A 259 -0.18 -57.03 -14.56
C ALA A 259 -1.64 -57.50 -14.61
N MET A 260 -1.93 -58.54 -15.40
CA MET A 260 -3.25 -59.13 -15.48
C MET A 260 -3.66 -59.89 -14.21
N GLU A 261 -2.71 -60.53 -13.51
CA GLU A 261 -2.93 -61.13 -12.19
C GLU A 261 -3.29 -60.06 -11.15
N ILE A 262 -2.62 -58.90 -11.17
CA ILE A 262 -2.97 -57.74 -10.34
C ILE A 262 -4.42 -57.32 -10.64
N ALA A 263 -4.77 -57.12 -11.91
CA ALA A 263 -6.13 -56.75 -12.31
C ALA A 263 -7.18 -57.77 -11.81
N LYS A 264 -6.90 -59.07 -11.92
CA LYS A 264 -7.78 -60.14 -11.41
C LYS A 264 -7.95 -60.08 -9.90
N SER A 265 -6.88 -59.81 -9.15
CA SER A 265 -6.95 -59.71 -7.69
C SER A 265 -7.91 -58.61 -7.24
N TYR A 266 -7.85 -57.44 -7.88
CA TYR A 266 -8.76 -56.31 -7.60
C TYR A 266 -10.18 -56.54 -8.11
N LYS A 267 -10.36 -57.27 -9.23
CA LYS A 267 -11.69 -57.67 -9.70
C LYS A 267 -12.43 -58.54 -8.68
N ASN A 268 -11.72 -59.46 -8.05
CA ASN A 268 -12.29 -60.39 -7.06
C ASN A 268 -12.57 -59.74 -5.70
N GLN A 269 -11.98 -58.56 -5.42
CA GLN A 269 -12.26 -57.78 -4.21
C GLN A 269 -13.53 -56.92 -4.31
N SER A 270 -14.07 -56.71 -5.52
CA SER A 270 -15.39 -56.07 -5.74
C SER A 270 -16.49 -57.13 -5.89
N PRO A 271 -17.11 -57.54 -4.78
CA PRO A 271 -18.56 -57.32 -4.68
C PRO A 271 -18.99 -57.00 -3.23
N ILE A 272 -19.54 -55.80 -2.99
CA ILE A 272 -20.58 -55.45 -1.98
C ILE A 272 -20.78 -53.92 -2.04
N GLY A 273 -22.01 -53.46 -2.25
CA GLY A 273 -22.46 -52.12 -1.81
C GLY A 273 -22.66 -51.01 -2.84
N THR A 274 -23.42 -51.24 -3.91
CA THR A 274 -24.27 -50.16 -4.48
C THR A 274 -25.73 -50.51 -4.27
N GLU A 275 -26.20 -50.37 -3.03
CA GLU A 275 -27.63 -50.09 -2.82
C GLU A 275 -27.83 -48.60 -3.04
N LYS A 276 -28.65 -48.33 -4.04
CA LYS A 276 -29.23 -47.02 -4.31
C LYS A 276 -30.29 -46.78 -3.23
N GLU A 277 -30.05 -45.84 -2.33
CA GLU A 277 -31.12 -45.08 -1.69
C GLU A 277 -31.20 -43.73 -2.44
N GLY A 278 -32.31 -43.28 -3.03
CA GLY A 278 -33.69 -43.67 -2.80
C GLY A 278 -34.35 -42.83 -1.71
N ALA A 279 -34.26 -41.49 -1.78
CA ALA A 279 -35.22 -40.53 -1.22
C ALA A 279 -34.96 -39.13 -1.78
#